data_AF-A0A636K3N6-F1
#
_entry.id   AF-A0A636K3N6-F1
#
_cell.length_a   1.000
_cell.length_b   1.000
_cell.length_c   1.000
_cell.angle_alpha   90.00
_cell.angle_beta   90.00
_cell.angle_gamma   90.00
#
_symmetry.space_group_name_H-M   'P 1'
#
loop_
_entity.id
_entity.type
_entity.pdbx_description
1 polymer ?
#
loop_
_entity_poly.entity_id
_entity_poly.type
_entity_poly.pdbx_seq_one_letter_code
_entity_poly.pdbx_strand_id
1 'polypeptide(L)'
;MLRFTEEEFKQFTTSRNQKSGRRRKKEDAFLALASVKDPSPHAVALAALAKNPDLRKGNVEHFEQVIIFDYMERKHPDIYELLHATPNGGLRAKATAGKMKAEGQKKGYPDLTLDMPRGIYHGMKMEIKAPDGKGPTAEQIEWMNKLWREGYYVALAYGAEEAITALLEYASLSKGASIEHIMNGEKWFLMS
;
A
#
# COMPACT_ATOMS: atom_id res chain seq x y z
N MET A 1 27.36 -7.35 -0.60
CA MET A 1 27.87 -8.33 -1.59
C MET A 1 26.69 -8.76 -2.44
N LEU A 2 26.51 -8.15 -3.62
CA LEU A 2 25.46 -8.52 -4.58
C LEU A 2 25.89 -9.81 -5.27
N ARG A 3 25.05 -10.85 -5.25
CA ARG A 3 25.30 -12.14 -5.92
C ARG A 3 24.67 -12.11 -7.32
N PHE A 4 25.37 -11.50 -8.26
CA PHE A 4 25.27 -11.83 -9.68
C PHE A 4 26.64 -11.58 -10.31
N THR A 5 27.14 -12.54 -11.09
CA THR A 5 28.29 -12.31 -11.96
C THR A 5 27.86 -11.50 -13.18
N GLU A 6 28.79 -10.79 -13.83
CA GLU A 6 28.48 -10.04 -15.07
C GLU A 6 27.94 -10.95 -16.19
N GLU A 7 28.32 -12.22 -16.20
CA GLU A 7 27.81 -13.22 -17.14
C GLU A 7 26.36 -13.60 -16.86
N GLU A 8 25.98 -13.74 -15.59
CA GLU A 8 24.59 -14.00 -15.18
C GLU A 8 23.66 -12.83 -15.57
N PHE A 9 24.14 -11.59 -15.45
CA PHE A 9 23.41 -10.39 -15.87
C PHE A 9 23.24 -10.29 -17.40
N LYS A 10 24.29 -10.63 -18.17
CA LYS A 10 24.22 -10.66 -19.63
C LYS A 10 23.28 -11.75 -20.15
N GLN A 11 23.25 -12.93 -19.53
CA GLN A 11 22.30 -13.99 -19.91
C GLN A 11 20.85 -13.62 -19.59
N PHE A 12 20.60 -12.98 -18.45
CA PHE A 12 19.27 -12.49 -18.07
C PHE A 12 18.70 -11.49 -19.07
N THR A 13 19.51 -10.52 -19.51
CA THR A 13 19.11 -9.47 -20.46
C THR A 13 18.87 -9.99 -21.87
N THR A 14 19.64 -10.98 -22.31
CA THR A 14 19.54 -11.55 -23.68
C THR A 14 18.21 -12.30 -23.90
N SER A 15 17.63 -12.90 -22.85
CA SER A 15 16.38 -13.66 -22.93
C SER A 15 15.10 -12.82 -23.08
N ARG A 16 15.16 -11.51 -22.76
CA ARG A 16 13.98 -10.62 -22.67
C ARG A 16 13.64 -9.88 -23.97
N ASN A 17 14.60 -9.78 -24.91
CA ASN A 17 14.44 -9.05 -26.16
C ASN A 17 13.79 -9.85 -27.31
N GLN A 18 13.38 -11.09 -27.08
CA GLN A 18 12.63 -11.89 -28.04
C GLN A 18 11.22 -12.20 -27.51
N LYS A 19 10.33 -11.20 -27.44
CA LYS A 19 8.88 -11.37 -27.64
C LYS A 19 8.08 -10.06 -27.49
N SER A 20 7.30 -9.79 -28.54
CA SER A 20 6.04 -9.01 -28.58
C SER A 20 6.06 -7.63 -29.26
N GLY A 21 6.12 -7.67 -30.60
CA GLY A 21 5.59 -6.57 -31.43
C GLY A 21 4.06 -6.57 -31.38
N ARG A 22 3.46 -5.65 -30.62
CA ARG A 22 2.00 -5.43 -30.59
C ARG A 22 1.64 -4.36 -31.63
N ARG A 23 0.75 -4.71 -32.58
CA ARG A 23 0.23 -3.83 -33.64
C ARG A 23 -0.47 -2.61 -33.00
N ARG A 24 0.00 -1.39 -33.27
CA ARG A 24 -0.71 -0.13 -32.91
C ARG A 24 -1.96 0.01 -33.79
N LYS A 25 -3.14 0.14 -33.19
CA LYS A 25 -4.35 0.63 -33.89
C LYS A 25 -4.23 2.15 -34.05
N LYS A 26 -4.61 2.68 -35.22
CA LYS A 26 -4.80 4.12 -35.44
C LYS A 26 -6.04 4.56 -34.67
N GLU A 27 -5.89 5.51 -33.75
CA GLU A 27 -7.01 6.19 -33.11
C GLU A 27 -7.54 7.28 -34.04
N ASP A 28 -8.87 7.37 -34.12
CA ASP A 28 -9.58 8.36 -34.90
C ASP A 28 -9.54 9.71 -34.16
N ALA A 29 -8.91 10.71 -34.75
CA ALA A 29 -8.69 12.02 -34.14
C ALA A 29 -10.01 12.76 -33.79
N PHE A 30 -11.13 12.36 -34.39
CA PHE A 30 -12.46 12.93 -34.13
C PHE A 30 -13.20 12.29 -32.94
N LEU A 31 -12.72 11.15 -32.42
CA LEU A 31 -13.26 10.49 -31.22
C LEU A 31 -12.47 10.83 -29.95
N ALA A 32 -11.48 11.72 -30.04
CA ALA A 32 -10.69 12.22 -28.92
C ALA A 32 -11.46 13.21 -28.00
N LEU A 33 -12.78 13.01 -27.86
CA LEU A 33 -13.48 13.42 -26.65
C LEU A 33 -12.80 12.67 -25.51
N ALA A 34 -12.32 13.39 -24.48
CA ALA A 34 -11.63 12.80 -23.34
C ALA A 34 -12.35 11.50 -22.95
N SER A 35 -11.67 10.36 -23.14
CA SER A 35 -12.26 9.05 -22.89
C SER A 35 -12.86 9.09 -21.49
N VAL A 36 -14.17 8.83 -21.36
CA VAL A 36 -14.81 8.66 -20.06
C VAL A 36 -13.92 7.70 -19.29
N LYS A 37 -13.27 8.18 -18.22
CA LYS A 37 -12.37 7.34 -17.44
C LYS A 37 -13.20 6.18 -16.91
N ASP A 38 -12.78 4.96 -17.20
CA ASP A 38 -13.37 3.78 -16.58
C ASP A 38 -13.37 3.98 -15.06
N PRO A 39 -14.45 3.56 -14.36
CA PRO A 39 -14.50 3.68 -12.91
C PRO A 39 -13.32 2.93 -12.30
N SER A 40 -12.69 3.54 -11.29
CA SER A 40 -11.54 2.92 -10.64
C SER A 40 -11.91 1.60 -9.97
N PRO A 41 -10.93 0.69 -9.78
CA PRO A 41 -11.17 -0.56 -9.05
C PRO A 41 -11.79 -0.33 -7.67
N HIS A 42 -11.42 0.76 -6.99
CA HIS A 42 -11.94 1.12 -5.68
C HIS A 42 -13.41 1.55 -5.77
N ALA A 43 -13.75 2.42 -6.73
CA ALA A 43 -15.12 2.84 -6.96
C ALA A 43 -16.03 1.66 -7.34
N VAL A 44 -15.53 0.71 -8.14
CA VAL A 44 -16.24 -0.53 -8.49
C VAL A 44 -16.49 -1.38 -7.24
N ALA A 45 -15.47 -1.58 -6.39
CA ALA A 45 -15.59 -2.34 -5.15
C ALA A 45 -16.58 -1.70 -4.15
N LEU A 46 -16.54 -0.38 -4.01
CA LEU A 46 -17.48 0.35 -3.15
C LEU A 46 -18.92 0.33 -3.69
N ALA A 47 -19.10 0.41 -5.02
CA ALA A 47 -20.40 0.27 -5.63
C ALA A 47 -20.98 -1.15 -5.42
N ALA A 48 -20.13 -2.18 -5.46
CA ALA A 48 -20.53 -3.54 -5.12
C ALA A 48 -20.91 -3.67 -3.65
N LEU A 49 -20.13 -3.09 -2.73
CA LEU A 49 -20.45 -3.06 -1.31
C LEU A 49 -21.78 -2.33 -1.03
N ALA A 50 -22.03 -1.20 -1.68
CA ALA A 50 -23.28 -0.46 -1.52
C ALA A 50 -24.51 -1.28 -1.95
N LYS A 51 -24.35 -2.14 -2.99
CA LYS A 51 -25.41 -3.06 -3.43
C LYS A 51 -25.57 -4.26 -2.51
N ASN A 52 -24.47 -4.73 -1.89
CA ASN A 52 -24.47 -5.87 -0.99
C ASN A 52 -23.59 -5.60 0.25
N PRO A 53 -24.18 -5.01 1.32
CA PRO A 53 -23.44 -4.67 2.54
C PRO A 53 -22.81 -5.88 3.24
N ASP A 54 -23.34 -7.09 3.04
CA ASP A 54 -22.81 -8.31 3.65
C ASP A 54 -21.40 -8.67 3.17
N LEU A 55 -20.95 -8.11 2.03
CA LEU A 55 -19.57 -8.27 1.57
C LEU A 55 -18.56 -7.81 2.62
N ARG A 56 -18.91 -6.82 3.46
CA ARG A 56 -18.05 -6.32 4.54
C ARG A 56 -17.86 -7.35 5.66
N LYS A 57 -18.78 -8.30 5.83
CA LYS A 57 -18.69 -9.32 6.88
C LYS A 57 -17.49 -10.22 6.62
N GLY A 58 -16.54 -10.22 7.56
CA GLY A 58 -15.28 -10.96 7.43
C GLY A 58 -14.22 -10.29 6.55
N ASN A 59 -14.53 -9.13 5.96
CA ASN A 59 -13.62 -8.36 5.10
C ASN A 59 -13.55 -6.89 5.51
N VAL A 60 -13.76 -6.58 6.79
CA VAL A 60 -13.83 -5.19 7.27
C VAL A 60 -12.56 -4.43 6.89
N GLU A 61 -11.38 -4.92 7.28
CA GLU A 61 -10.08 -4.32 6.96
C GLU A 61 -9.86 -4.10 5.46
N HIS A 62 -10.29 -5.07 4.63
CA HIS A 62 -10.23 -4.91 3.18
C HIS A 62 -11.03 -3.70 2.71
N PHE A 63 -12.27 -3.53 3.18
CA PHE A 63 -13.09 -2.39 2.78
C PHE A 63 -12.63 -1.07 3.40
N GLU A 64 -12.06 -1.05 4.60
CA GLU A 64 -11.37 0.15 5.12
C GLU A 64 -10.26 0.60 4.17
N GLN A 65 -9.43 -0.35 3.72
CA GLN A 65 -8.37 -0.08 2.76
C GLN A 65 -8.92 0.44 1.42
N VAL A 66 -9.98 -0.17 0.89
CA VAL A 66 -10.62 0.31 -0.35
C VAL A 66 -11.13 1.75 -0.19
N ILE A 67 -11.72 2.10 0.95
CA ILE A 67 -12.19 3.47 1.23
C ILE A 67 -11.01 4.46 1.25
N ILE A 68 -9.87 4.09 1.86
CA ILE A 68 -8.67 4.93 1.89
C ILE A 68 -8.17 5.23 0.48
N PHE A 69 -7.99 4.19 -0.35
CA PHE A 69 -7.49 4.37 -1.71
C PHE A 69 -8.46 5.16 -2.59
N ASP A 70 -9.77 4.89 -2.48
CA ASP A 70 -10.81 5.64 -3.18
C ASP A 70 -10.80 7.13 -2.80
N TYR A 71 -10.64 7.43 -1.51
CA TYR A 71 -10.54 8.81 -1.02
C TYR A 71 -9.31 9.51 -1.59
N MET A 72 -8.13 8.89 -1.49
CA MET A 72 -6.88 9.45 -1.99
C MET A 72 -6.94 9.66 -3.51
N GLU A 73 -7.42 8.69 -4.27
CA GLU A 73 -7.56 8.82 -5.72
C GLU A 73 -8.42 10.01 -6.14
N ARG A 74 -9.54 10.24 -5.44
CA ARG A 74 -10.50 11.29 -5.79
C ARG A 74 -10.11 12.68 -5.28
N LYS A 75 -9.45 12.76 -4.12
CA LYS A 75 -9.22 14.02 -3.39
C LYS A 75 -7.76 14.45 -3.34
N HIS A 76 -6.83 13.50 -3.40
CA HIS A 76 -5.39 13.72 -3.25
C HIS A 76 -4.61 12.86 -4.26
N PRO A 77 -4.79 13.09 -5.57
CA PRO A 77 -4.17 12.26 -6.61
C PRO A 77 -2.63 12.24 -6.52
N ASP A 78 -2.02 13.29 -5.98
CA ASP A 78 -0.59 13.39 -5.70
C ASP A 78 -0.12 12.44 -4.58
N ILE A 79 -0.96 12.22 -3.55
CA ILE A 79 -0.72 11.19 -2.53
C ILE A 79 -0.96 9.80 -3.11
N TYR A 80 -2.07 9.63 -3.84
CA TYR A 80 -2.46 8.36 -4.42
C TYR A 80 -1.40 7.77 -5.36
N GLU A 81 -0.75 8.62 -6.17
CA GLU A 81 0.29 8.20 -7.12
C GLU A 81 1.50 7.53 -6.43
N LEU A 82 1.77 7.87 -5.17
CA LEU A 82 2.88 7.34 -4.37
C LEU A 82 2.43 6.36 -3.28
N LEU A 83 1.12 6.11 -3.16
CA LEU A 83 0.54 5.20 -2.18
C LEU A 83 0.34 3.82 -2.80
N HIS A 84 0.85 2.78 -2.15
CA HIS A 84 0.64 1.41 -2.59
C HIS A 84 0.33 0.46 -1.43
N ALA A 85 -0.39 -0.61 -1.76
CA ALA A 85 -0.69 -1.70 -0.84
C ALA A 85 0.37 -2.79 -0.93
N THR A 86 0.62 -3.47 0.19
CA THR A 86 1.42 -4.68 0.28
C THR A 86 0.47 -5.85 0.54
N PRO A 87 0.15 -6.69 -0.47
CA PRO A 87 -0.85 -7.75 -0.34
C PRO A 87 -0.30 -8.96 0.45
N ASN A 88 -0.09 -8.77 1.75
CA ASN A 88 0.44 -9.78 2.65
C ASN A 88 -0.65 -10.56 3.39
N GLY A 89 -1.83 -9.97 3.54
CA GLY A 89 -3.02 -10.61 4.08
C GLY A 89 -3.73 -11.53 3.08
N GLY A 90 -4.61 -12.39 3.59
CA GLY A 90 -5.50 -13.23 2.78
C GLY A 90 -5.20 -14.73 2.81
N LEU A 91 -6.27 -15.51 2.74
CA LEU A 91 -6.17 -16.97 2.59
C LEU A 91 -5.63 -17.29 1.20
N ARG A 92 -4.60 -18.15 1.16
CA ARG A 92 -3.99 -18.62 -0.07
C ARG A 92 -3.55 -20.07 0.08
N ALA A 93 -3.45 -20.76 -1.05
CA ALA A 93 -2.94 -22.12 -1.08
C ALA A 93 -1.51 -22.18 -0.52
N LYS A 94 -1.16 -23.30 0.16
CA LYS A 94 0.17 -23.51 0.78
C LYS A 94 1.32 -23.31 -0.22
N ALA A 95 1.15 -23.78 -1.45
CA ALA A 95 2.14 -23.62 -2.51
C ALA A 95 2.41 -22.15 -2.84
N THR A 96 1.36 -21.34 -2.98
CA THR A 96 1.48 -19.88 -3.22
C THR A 96 2.16 -19.19 -2.05
N ALA A 97 1.80 -19.53 -0.81
CA ALA A 97 2.46 -18.99 0.37
C ALA A 97 3.96 -19.32 0.43
N GLY A 98 4.36 -20.52 0.00
CA GLY A 98 5.76 -20.92 -0.09
C GLY A 98 6.54 -20.08 -1.12
N LYS A 99 5.97 -19.87 -2.31
CA LYS A 99 6.56 -19.04 -3.36
C LYS A 99 6.73 -17.58 -2.91
N MET A 100 5.69 -16.97 -2.35
CA MET A 100 5.77 -15.57 -1.89
C MET A 100 6.83 -15.36 -0.80
N LYS A 101 6.97 -16.31 0.14
CA LYS A 101 8.04 -16.27 1.13
C LYS A 101 9.42 -16.36 0.48
N ALA A 102 9.59 -17.23 -0.52
CA ALA A 102 10.84 -17.34 -1.29
C ALA A 102 11.14 -16.07 -2.11
N GLU A 103 10.10 -15.37 -2.58
CA GLU A 103 10.18 -14.06 -3.26
C GLU A 103 10.47 -12.90 -2.31
N GLY A 104 10.55 -13.15 -1.00
CA GLY A 104 10.94 -12.17 0.01
C GLY A 104 9.79 -11.57 0.80
N GLN A 105 8.56 -12.05 0.62
CA GLN A 105 7.43 -11.60 1.42
C GLN A 105 7.71 -11.74 2.92
N LYS A 106 7.49 -10.65 3.65
CA LYS A 106 7.67 -10.57 5.09
C LYS A 106 6.33 -10.66 5.80
N LYS A 107 6.17 -11.67 6.67
CA LYS A 107 4.98 -11.80 7.52
C LYS A 107 4.92 -10.58 8.45
N GLY A 108 3.74 -9.97 8.56
CA GLY A 108 3.51 -8.81 9.44
C GLY A 108 4.05 -7.49 8.91
N TYR A 109 4.56 -7.44 7.68
CA TYR A 109 4.94 -6.15 7.09
C TYR A 109 3.70 -5.29 6.84
N PRO A 110 3.75 -3.96 7.12
CA PRO A 110 2.59 -3.08 7.07
C PRO A 110 1.80 -3.13 5.76
N ASP A 111 0.49 -2.93 5.87
CA ASP A 111 -0.45 -3.02 4.75
C ASP A 111 -0.18 -1.96 3.69
N LEU A 112 0.10 -0.71 4.07
CA LEU A 112 0.33 0.40 3.15
C LEU A 112 1.73 0.97 3.24
N THR A 113 2.20 1.48 2.11
CA THR A 113 3.41 2.27 1.96
C THR A 113 3.09 3.51 1.14
N LEU A 114 3.51 4.66 1.66
CA LEU A 114 3.53 5.93 0.94
C LEU A 114 4.98 6.33 0.71
N ASP A 115 5.43 6.23 -0.54
CA ASP A 115 6.81 6.54 -0.96
C ASP A 115 6.99 8.05 -1.21
N MET A 116 6.58 8.85 -0.22
CA MET A 116 6.60 10.31 -0.26
C MET A 116 7.43 10.84 0.92
N PRO A 117 8.69 11.24 0.73
CA PRO A 117 9.48 11.83 1.81
C PRO A 117 8.85 13.14 2.28
N ARG A 118 8.63 13.26 3.59
CA ARG A 118 8.01 14.42 4.25
C ARG A 118 8.59 14.63 5.63
N GLY A 119 8.68 15.88 6.07
CA GLY A 119 9.25 16.19 7.38
C GLY A 119 10.71 15.75 7.50
N ILE A 120 10.99 14.99 8.55
CA ILE A 120 12.26 14.29 8.80
C ILE A 120 12.26 12.83 8.31
N TYR A 121 11.15 12.35 7.74
CA TYR A 121 10.93 10.93 7.47
C TYR A 121 11.22 10.54 6.02
N HIS A 122 11.71 9.31 5.81
CA HIS A 122 12.00 8.78 4.47
C HIS A 122 10.76 8.41 3.64
N GLY A 123 9.64 8.21 4.32
CA GLY A 123 8.36 7.78 3.78
C GLY A 123 7.44 7.37 4.93
N MET A 124 6.22 6.96 4.61
CA MET A 124 5.26 6.47 5.61
C MET A 124 4.92 5.00 5.39
N LYS A 125 4.79 4.27 6.49
CA LYS A 125 4.30 2.89 6.56
C LYS A 125 3.06 2.85 7.44
N MET A 126 2.03 2.12 7.02
CA MET A 126 0.80 2.05 7.79
C MET A 126 0.27 0.63 7.87
N GLU A 127 -0.06 0.22 9.09
CA GLU A 127 -0.82 -0.99 9.39
C GLU A 127 -2.28 -0.59 9.62
N ILE A 128 -3.23 -1.30 9.02
CA ILE A 128 -4.66 -1.03 9.13
C ILE A 128 -5.32 -2.13 9.95
N LYS A 129 -6.17 -1.72 10.89
CA LYS A 129 -7.08 -2.60 11.62
C LYS A 129 -8.53 -2.20 11.39
N ALA A 130 -9.43 -3.16 11.57
CA ALA A 130 -10.85 -2.84 11.65
C ALA A 130 -11.11 -1.88 12.83
N PRO A 131 -12.06 -0.93 12.74
CA PRO A 131 -12.35 0.04 13.81
C PRO A 131 -12.48 -0.57 15.21
N ASP A 132 -13.28 -1.64 15.32
CA ASP A 132 -13.47 -2.42 16.56
C ASP A 132 -12.73 -3.77 16.51
N GLY A 133 -11.60 -3.78 15.80
CA GLY A 133 -10.81 -4.97 15.49
C GLY A 133 -9.84 -5.38 16.58
N LYS A 134 -9.15 -6.50 16.34
CA LYS A 134 -8.03 -6.94 17.19
C LYS A 134 -6.83 -6.01 16.99
N GLY A 135 -5.98 -5.96 18.02
CA GLY A 135 -4.67 -5.31 17.93
C GLY A 135 -3.73 -5.92 16.88
N PRO A 136 -2.62 -5.22 16.57
CA PRO A 136 -1.58 -5.77 15.72
C PRO A 136 -1.00 -7.05 16.32
N THR A 137 -0.59 -7.96 15.44
CA THR A 137 0.12 -9.18 15.83
C THR A 137 1.55 -8.85 16.29
N ALA A 138 2.19 -9.79 17.00
CA ALA A 138 3.57 -9.61 17.46
C ALA A 138 4.54 -9.32 16.29
N GLU A 139 4.39 -10.01 15.15
CA GLU A 139 5.22 -9.76 13.98
C GLU A 139 4.96 -8.38 13.34
N GLN A 140 3.72 -7.87 13.42
CA GLN A 140 3.40 -6.51 12.97
C GLN A 140 4.05 -5.47 13.86
N ILE A 141 3.97 -5.66 15.18
CA ILE A 141 4.65 -4.80 16.16
C ILE A 141 6.17 -4.78 15.91
N GLU A 142 6.79 -5.94 15.67
CA GLU A 142 8.22 -6.01 15.36
C GLU A 142 8.59 -5.21 14.11
N TRP A 143 7.85 -5.39 13.01
CA TRP A 143 8.09 -4.65 11.77
C TRP A 143 7.88 -3.15 11.91
N MET A 144 6.81 -2.72 12.58
CA MET A 144 6.53 -1.31 12.82
C MET A 144 7.66 -0.64 13.61
N ASN A 145 8.12 -1.25 14.71
CA ASN A 145 9.26 -0.72 15.47
C ASN A 145 10.55 -0.71 14.65
N LYS A 146 10.80 -1.74 13.84
CA LYS A 146 11.97 -1.79 12.97
C LYS A 146 11.96 -0.64 11.96
N LEU A 147 10.84 -0.44 11.25
CA LEU A 147 10.71 0.62 10.25
C LEU A 147 10.82 2.01 10.87
N TRP A 148 10.24 2.21 12.05
CA TRP A 148 10.36 3.45 12.81
C TRP A 148 11.83 3.78 13.15
N ARG A 149 12.62 2.78 13.62
CA ARG A 149 14.06 2.96 13.90
C ARG A 149 14.87 3.30 12.66
N GLU A 150 14.45 2.84 11.49
CA GLU A 150 15.08 3.13 10.19
C GLU A 150 14.66 4.51 9.62
N GLY A 151 13.92 5.34 10.36
CA GLY A 151 13.59 6.71 9.95
C GLY A 151 12.32 6.86 9.11
N TYR A 152 11.45 5.84 9.07
CA TYR A 152 10.13 5.95 8.47
C TYR A 152 9.11 6.47 9.49
N TYR A 153 8.13 7.25 9.03
CA TYR A 153 6.93 7.48 9.82
C TYR A 153 6.10 6.20 9.79
N VAL A 154 5.64 5.74 10.95
CA VAL A 154 4.87 4.50 11.08
C VAL A 154 3.60 4.79 11.85
N ALA A 155 2.46 4.39 11.30
CA ALA A 155 1.15 4.55 11.91
C ALA A 155 0.41 3.21 11.98
N LEU A 156 -0.28 2.99 13.10
CA LEU A 156 -1.30 1.96 13.23
C LEU A 156 -2.65 2.67 13.23
N ALA A 157 -3.49 2.40 12.23
CA ALA A 157 -4.79 3.05 12.06
C ALA A 157 -5.94 2.05 12.23
N TYR A 158 -6.96 2.42 13.01
CA TYR A 158 -8.20 1.69 13.18
C TYR A 158 -9.28 2.31 12.28
N GLY A 159 -9.53 1.67 11.14
CA GLY A 159 -10.48 2.15 10.14
C GLY A 159 -9.90 3.18 9.17
N ALA A 160 -10.70 3.48 8.14
CA ALA A 160 -10.34 4.42 7.09
C ALA A 160 -10.17 5.85 7.59
N GLU A 161 -10.93 6.27 8.60
CA GLU A 161 -10.90 7.65 9.11
C GLU A 161 -9.55 8.01 9.76
N GLU A 162 -9.05 7.15 10.65
CA GLU A 162 -7.72 7.33 11.26
C GLU A 162 -6.61 7.29 10.20
N ALA A 163 -6.72 6.35 9.25
CA ALA A 163 -5.74 6.20 8.18
C ALA A 163 -5.68 7.44 7.26
N ILE A 164 -6.83 7.96 6.84
CA ILE A 164 -6.90 9.18 6.03
C ILE A 164 -6.31 10.35 6.82
N THR A 165 -6.67 10.49 8.10
CA THR A 165 -6.15 11.56 8.96
C THR A 165 -4.62 11.51 9.04
N ALA A 166 -4.04 10.33 9.30
CA ALA A 166 -2.59 10.15 9.38
C ALA A 166 -1.89 10.44 8.05
N LEU A 167 -2.47 9.99 6.92
CA LEU A 167 -1.92 10.25 5.59
C LEU A 167 -1.90 11.76 5.27
N LEU A 168 -2.98 12.47 5.57
CA LEU A 168 -3.08 13.90 5.31
C LEU A 168 -2.15 14.72 6.21
N GLU A 169 -2.08 14.40 7.50
CA GLU A 169 -1.15 15.03 8.43
C GLU A 169 0.30 14.84 7.96
N TYR A 170 0.69 13.59 7.66
CA TYR A 170 2.02 13.27 7.16
C TYR A 170 2.35 14.00 5.85
N ALA A 171 1.43 14.00 4.89
CA ALA A 171 1.63 14.65 3.60
C ALA A 171 1.81 16.18 3.71
N SER A 172 1.26 16.79 4.77
CA SER A 172 1.32 18.23 5.03
C SER A 172 2.64 18.71 5.66
N LEU A 173 3.51 17.80 6.13
CA LEU A 173 4.74 18.17 6.81
C LEU A 173 5.69 18.95 5.89
N SER A 174 6.12 20.12 6.38
CA SER A 174 7.21 20.88 5.78
C SER A 174 8.56 20.20 6.05
N LYS A 175 9.58 20.51 5.24
CA LYS A 175 10.93 19.94 5.39
C LYS A 175 11.46 20.17 6.81
N GLY A 176 11.90 19.09 7.46
CA GLY A 176 12.45 19.13 8.82
C GLY A 176 11.41 19.12 9.94
N ALA A 177 10.12 19.17 9.65
CA ALA A 177 9.06 18.99 10.65
C ALA A 177 8.94 17.52 11.09
N SER A 178 8.42 17.31 12.29
CA SER A 178 8.06 15.99 12.84
C SER A 178 6.63 15.99 13.34
N ILE A 179 6.02 14.81 13.43
CA ILE A 179 4.73 14.63 14.12
C ILE A 179 5.05 14.33 15.59
N GLU A 180 4.46 15.10 16.50
CA GLU A 180 4.76 15.05 17.95
C GLU A 180 4.11 13.86 18.67
N HIS A 181 3.20 13.16 17.99
CA HIS A 181 2.48 12.03 18.54
C HIS A 181 2.69 10.77 17.70
N ILE A 182 2.50 9.61 18.33
CA ILE A 182 2.53 8.31 17.66
C ILE A 182 1.12 7.74 17.70
N MET A 183 0.47 7.68 16.54
CA MET A 183 -0.89 7.17 16.42
C MET A 183 -0.98 5.73 16.94
N ASN A 184 -1.88 5.52 17.90
CA ASN A 184 -2.09 4.26 18.62
C ASN A 184 -0.77 3.67 19.21
N GLY A 185 0.19 4.53 19.58
CA GLY A 185 1.52 4.14 20.02
C GLY A 185 1.52 3.19 21.22
N GLU A 186 0.54 3.30 22.12
CA GLU A 186 0.37 2.41 23.28
C GLU A 186 0.18 0.93 22.90
N LYS A 187 -0.19 0.64 21.65
CA LYS A 187 -0.45 -0.72 21.15
C LYS A 187 0.72 -1.35 20.41
N TRP A 188 1.75 -0.58 20.06
CA TRP A 188 2.85 -1.09 19.25
C TRP A 188 4.20 -0.45 19.51
N PHE A 189 4.26 0.79 19.95
CA PHE A 189 5.51 1.51 20.11
C PHE A 189 6.21 1.09 21.40
N LEU A 190 7.42 0.56 21.26
CA LEU A 190 8.26 0.17 22.38
C LEU A 190 9.35 1.22 22.56
N MET A 191 9.19 2.10 23.56
CA MET A 191 10.26 2.99 24.01
C MET A 191 11.42 2.12 24.52
N SER A 192 12.48 2.05 23.72
CA SER A 192 13.78 1.48 24.13
C SER A 192 14.61 2.51 24.86
#